data_AF-A0A529LSR2-F1
#
_entry.id   AF-A0A529LSR2-F1
#
_cell.length_a   1.000
_cell.length_b   1.000
_cell.length_c   1.000
_cell.angle_alpha   90.00
_cell.angle_beta   90.00
_cell.angle_gamma   90.00
#
_symmetry.space_group_name_H-M   'P 1'
#
loop_
_entity.id
_entity.type
_entity.pdbx_description
1 polymer ?
#
loop_
_entity_poly.entity_id
_entity_poly.type
_entity_poly.pdbx_seq_one_letter_code
_entity_poly.pdbx_strand_id
1 'polypeptide(L)' 'MKIRRVKATPINYRLEAPYVWVFGELDGFSPTIVEVETEDGLVGIGEAPT' A
#
# COMPACT_ATOMS: atom_id res chain seq x y z
N MET A 1 -8.09 -1.65 -23.41
CA MET A 1 -8.06 -1.55 -21.94
C MET A 1 -8.78 -2.72 -21.26
N LYS A 2 -8.04 -3.80 -21.01
CA LYS A 2 -8.44 -4.94 -20.15
C LYS A 2 -7.38 -5.14 -19.07
N ILE A 3 -7.80 -5.54 -17.87
CA ILE A 3 -6.89 -5.87 -16.77
C ILE A 3 -6.30 -7.27 -17.02
N ARG A 4 -4.98 -7.37 -16.96
CA ARG A 4 -4.19 -8.60 -17.13
C ARG A 4 -3.80 -9.20 -15.79
N ARG A 5 -3.41 -8.38 -14.81
CA ARG A 5 -2.92 -8.83 -13.51
C ARG A 5 -3.22 -7.83 -12.41
N VAL A 6 -3.52 -8.35 -11.22
CA VAL A 6 -3.55 -7.58 -9.97
C VAL A 6 -2.51 -8.17 -9.02
N LYS A 7 -1.65 -7.34 -8.44
CA LYS A 7 -0.68 -7.72 -7.42
C LYS A 7 -0.88 -6.87 -6.18
N ALA A 8 -0.93 -7.53 -5.02
CA ALA A 8 -1.01 -6.91 -3.71
C ALA A 8 0.29 -7.18 -2.96
N THR A 9 1.01 -6.12 -2.61
CA THR A 9 2.28 -6.20 -1.87
C THR A 9 2.11 -5.50 -0.52
N PRO A 10 1.93 -6.26 0.58
CA PRO A 10 2.01 -5.69 1.93
C PRO A 10 3.41 -5.14 2.14
N ILE A 11 3.50 -3.91 2.65
CA ILE A 11 4.77 -3.29 3.02
C ILE A 11 4.74 -2.93 4.49
N ASN A 12 5.92 -2.69 5.07
CA ASN A 12 6.06 -2.05 6.37
C ASN A 12 6.96 -0.82 6.19
N TYR A 13 6.58 0.30 6.77
CA TYR A 13 7.43 1.47 6.82
C TYR A 13 7.42 2.09 8.22
N ARG A 14 8.54 2.71 8.57
CA ARG A 14 8.71 3.46 9.82
C ARG A 14 8.36 4.93 9.57
N LEU A 15 7.71 5.55 10.54
CA LEU A 15 7.47 6.99 10.54
C LEU A 15 8.71 7.74 11.04
N GLU A 16 8.85 9.00 10.65
CA GLU A 16 9.93 9.86 11.18
C GLU A 16 9.82 10.07 12.69
N ALA A 17 8.59 10.09 13.22
CA ALA A 17 8.29 10.10 14.65
C ALA A 17 7.04 9.24 14.93
N PRO A 18 6.88 8.69 16.15
CA PRO A 18 5.73 7.84 16.47
C PRO A 18 4.39 8.56 16.33
N TYR A 19 3.39 7.88 15.76
CA TYR A 19 2.01 8.35 15.76
C TYR A 19 1.35 8.04 17.11
N VAL A 20 1.09 9.08 17.90
CA VAL A 20 0.50 8.97 19.24
C VAL A 20 -1.01 9.11 19.17
N TRP A 21 -1.73 8.16 19.78
CA TRP A 21 -3.19 8.11 19.78
C TRP A 21 -3.73 7.40 21.03
N VAL A 22 -5.05 7.21 21.13
CA VAL A 22 -5.71 6.72 22.36
C VAL A 22 -5.25 5.32 22.81
N PHE A 23 -4.67 4.51 21.91
CA PHE A 23 -4.16 3.18 22.23
C PHE A 23 -2.63 3.12 22.43
N GLY A 24 -1.96 4.27 22.55
CA GLY A 24 -0.51 4.37 22.74
C GLY A 24 0.18 5.00 21.54
N GLU A 25 1.28 4.40 21.09
CA GLU A 25 2.10 4.89 19.98
C GLU A 25 2.33 3.83 18.90
N LEU A 26 2.38 4.27 17.64
CA LEU A 26 2.73 3.44 16.49
C LEU A 26 4.02 3.98 15.85
N ASP A 27 5.05 3.14 15.74
CA ASP A 27 6.34 3.48 15.09
C ASP A 27 6.26 3.42 13.55
N GLY A 28 5.13 2.95 13.00
CA GLY A 28 5.00 2.66 11.57
C GLY A 28 3.61 2.15 11.18
N PHE A 29 3.44 1.92 9.88
CA PHE A 29 2.22 1.35 9.31
C PHE A 29 2.54 0.24 8.32
N SER A 30 1.51 -0.54 7.98
CA SER A 30 1.62 -1.72 7.13
C SER A 30 0.61 -1.73 5.98
N PRO A 31 0.57 -0.69 5.11
CA PRO A 31 -0.41 -0.66 4.03
C PRO A 31 -0.08 -1.71 2.98
N THR A 32 -1.03 -1.93 2.07
CA THR A 32 -0.83 -2.77 0.90
C THR A 32 -0.78 -1.93 -0.36
N ILE A 33 0.31 -2.05 -1.11
CA ILE A 33 0.42 -1.49 -2.47
C ILE A 33 -0.31 -2.41 -3.44
N VAL A 34 -1.21 -1.86 -4.24
CA VAL A 34 -1.99 -2.57 -5.24
C VAL A 34 -1.54 -2.10 -6.63
N GLU A 35 -1.05 -3.04 -7.42
CA GLU A 35 -0.62 -2.83 -8.80
C GLU A 35 -1.63 -3.50 -9.74
N VAL A 36 -2.18 -2.74 -10.69
CA VAL A 36 -3.12 -3.24 -11.70
C VAL A 36 -2.51 -3.08 -13.09
N GLU A 37 -2.08 -4.19 -13.67
CA GLU A 37 -1.46 -4.24 -15.00
C GLU A 37 -2.54 -4.50 -16.06
N THR A 38 -2.49 -3.76 -17.16
CA THR A 38 -3.35 -3.95 -18.35
C THR A 38 -2.65 -4.77 -19.43
N GLU A 39 -3.41 -5.33 -20.37
CA GLU A 39 -2.85 -6.01 -21.55
C GLU A 39 -2.02 -5.06 -22.44
N ASP A 40 -2.27 -3.76 -22.36
CA ASP A 40 -1.57 -2.70 -23.09
C ASP A 40 -0.22 -2.32 -22.42
N GLY A 41 0.17 -3.00 -21.34
CA GLY A 41 1.43 -2.78 -20.62
C GLY A 41 1.41 -1.64 -19.60
N LEU A 42 0.28 -0.95 -19.42
CA LEU A 42 0.12 0.09 -18.40
C LEU A 42 -0.05 -0.54 -17.02
N VAL A 43 0.58 0.06 -16.00
CA VAL A 43 0.44 -0.32 -14.60
C VAL A 43 -0.11 0.84 -13.79
N GLY A 44 -1.30 0.67 -13.23
CA GLY A 44 -1.86 1.57 -12.23
C GLY A 44 -1.37 1.18 -10.83
N ILE A 45 -1.12 2.17 -9.98
CA ILE A 45 -0.67 1.97 -8.60
C ILE A 45 -1.68 2.65 -7.66
N GLY A 46 -2.11 1.92 -6.64
CA GLY A 46 -2.92 2.44 -5.54
C GLY A 46 -2.48 1.83 -4.20
N GLU A 47 -3.09 2.30 -3.12
CA GLU A 47 -2.84 1.76 -1.78
C GLU A 47 -4.14 1.49 -1.03
N ALA A 48 -4.09 0.53 -0.11
CA ALA A 48 -5.12 0.31 0.90
C ALA A 48 -4.50 0.51 2.30
N PRO A 49 -5.08 1.39 3.14
CA PRO A 49 -4.56 1.67 4.48
C PRO A 49 -4.76 0.48 5.43
N THR A 50 -3.99 0.48 6.52
CA THR A 50 -4.10 -0.48 7.63
C THR A 50 -5.11 0.01 8.67
#